data_AF-A0A4E9FWV3-F1
#
_entry.id   AF-A0A4E9FWV3-F1
#
_cell.length_a   1.000
_cell.length_b   1.000
_cell.length_c   1.000
_cell.angle_alpha   90.00
_cell.angle_beta   90.00
_cell.angle_gamma   90.00
#
_symmetry.space_group_name_H-M   'P 1'
#
loop_
_entity.id
_entity.type
_entity.pdbx_description
1 polymer ?
#
loop_
_entity_poly.entity_id
_entity_poly.type
_entity_poly.pdbx_seq_one_letter_code
_entity_poly.pdbx_strand_id
1 'polypeptide(L)'
;MAIINLNIGGEKNLRIFIDDIKSVKLKYSEFDLSKQMLRCNNQCPKSLRPILFIKAEIFRQKRQKREIRSDEDCSSRKCCLKSRYFQFQNSGFEHITTPNGFLMNFCDGICDQTLIPATNDRNALVQAMKISNLHFNPFKDKWVCCVPIKFASINVAEQYNNGTQRLIPLKNVKVEECGCVI
;
A
#
# COMPACT_ATOMS: atom_id res chain seq x y z
N MET A 1 3.29 4.34 -23.57
CA MET A 1 4.27 3.77 -24.49
C MET A 1 5.62 4.37 -24.18
N ALA A 2 6.55 3.56 -23.67
CA ALA A 2 7.95 3.95 -23.48
C ALA A 2 8.79 3.23 -24.55
N ILE A 3 9.69 3.96 -25.21
CA ILE A 3 10.56 3.42 -26.26
C ILE A 3 11.99 3.44 -25.74
N ILE A 4 12.64 2.27 -25.74
CA ILE A 4 14.06 2.13 -25.42
C ILE A 4 14.78 1.72 -26.71
N ASN A 5 15.70 2.56 -27.15
CA ASN A 5 16.56 2.27 -28.30
C ASN A 5 17.89 1.70 -27.79
N LEU A 6 18.20 0.47 -28.19
CA LEU A 6 19.46 -0.18 -27.91
C LEU A 6 20.29 -0.22 -29.18
N ASN A 7 21.46 0.38 -29.13
CA ASN A 7 22.43 0.30 -30.22
C ASN A 7 23.40 -0.84 -29.90
N ILE A 8 23.30 -1.94 -30.65
CA ILE A 8 24.16 -3.10 -30.49
C ILE A 8 25.28 -2.94 -31.52
N GLY A 9 26.54 -2.97 -31.08
CA GLY A 9 27.70 -2.72 -31.94
C GLY A 9 27.63 -3.50 -33.26
N GLY A 10 27.76 -2.79 -34.38
CA GLY A 10 27.68 -3.35 -35.74
C GLY A 10 26.28 -3.23 -36.36
N GLU A 11 25.93 -2.04 -36.85
CA GLU A 11 24.80 -1.71 -37.74
C GLU A 11 23.36 -2.12 -37.34
N LYS A 12 23.13 -2.81 -36.22
CA LYS A 12 21.79 -3.29 -35.84
C LYS A 12 21.22 -2.56 -34.63
N ASN A 13 20.16 -1.80 -34.89
CA ASN A 13 19.34 -1.17 -33.86
C ASN A 13 18.29 -2.15 -33.34
N LEU A 14 18.28 -2.42 -32.03
CA LEU A 14 17.20 -3.15 -31.37
C LEU A 14 16.25 -2.12 -30.72
N ARG A 15 15.00 -2.08 -31.17
CA ARG A 15 13.93 -1.26 -30.54
C ARG A 15 13.07 -2.13 -29.66
N ILE A 16 12.93 -1.74 -28.40
CA ILE A 16 12.03 -2.42 -27.45
C ILE A 16 10.86 -1.49 -27.17
N PHE A 17 9.67 -1.98 -27.51
CA PHE A 17 8.40 -1.32 -27.21
C PHE A 17 7.84 -1.91 -25.92
N ILE A 18 7.57 -1.05 -24.94
CA ILE A 18 6.89 -1.47 -23.71
C ILE A 18 5.54 -0.78 -23.66
N ASP A 19 4.51 -1.56 -23.99
CA ASP A 19 3.12 -1.19 -23.82
C ASP A 19 2.66 -1.50 -22.38
N ASP A 20 1.56 -0.87 -21.96
CA ASP A 20 0.99 -0.89 -20.59
C ASP A 20 1.71 -0.13 -19.47
N ILE A 21 2.85 0.52 -19.75
CA ILE A 21 3.44 1.46 -18.79
C ILE A 21 2.74 2.82 -18.90
N LYS A 22 1.58 2.96 -18.24
CA LYS A 22 0.94 4.26 -18.03
C LYS A 22 1.79 5.07 -17.04
N SER A 23 2.27 6.23 -17.48
CA SER A 23 2.88 7.31 -16.66
C SER A 23 4.25 7.05 -15.99
N VAL A 24 5.16 6.29 -16.60
CA VAL A 24 6.54 6.18 -16.08
C VAL A 24 7.50 6.96 -16.97
N LYS A 25 8.12 8.00 -16.42
CA LYS A 25 9.35 8.55 -16.99
C LYS A 25 10.49 7.63 -16.57
N LEU A 26 11.03 6.87 -17.52
CA LEU A 26 12.28 6.13 -17.32
C LEU A 26 13.41 7.15 -17.19
N LYS A 27 14.05 7.22 -16.03
CA LYS A 27 15.21 8.07 -15.79
C LYS A 27 16.45 7.19 -15.81
N TYR A 28 17.36 7.45 -16.74
CA TYR A 28 18.62 6.75 -16.99
C TYR A 28 18.48 5.27 -17.36
N SER A 29 19.01 4.92 -18.53
CA SER A 29 19.30 3.53 -18.86
C SER A 29 20.75 3.45 -19.29
N GLU A 30 21.63 3.14 -18.35
CA GLU A 30 23.00 2.76 -18.66
C GLU A 30 22.98 1.28 -19.03
N PHE A 31 23.16 1.00 -20.32
CA PHE A 31 23.18 -0.36 -20.86
C PHE A 31 24.63 -0.81 -21.01
N ASP A 32 25.14 -1.51 -19.99
CA ASP A 32 26.48 -2.11 -20.03
C ASP A 32 26.39 -3.54 -20.60
N LEU A 33 26.32 -3.66 -21.94
CA LEU A 33 26.42 -4.94 -22.64
C LEU A 33 27.84 -5.53 -22.59
N SER A 34 28.84 -4.74 -22.20
CA SER A 34 30.25 -5.12 -22.13
C SER A 34 30.52 -6.24 -21.11
N LYS A 35 29.61 -6.45 -20.15
CA LYS A 35 29.78 -7.45 -19.08
C LYS A 35 29.09 -8.80 -19.33
N GLN A 36 28.38 -8.97 -20.45
CA GLN A 36 27.60 -10.19 -20.72
C GLN A 36 27.88 -10.85 -22.07
N MET A 37 29.03 -10.58 -22.69
CA MET A 37 29.49 -11.38 -23.82
C MET A 37 29.94 -12.78 -23.35
N LEU A 38 29.02 -13.74 -23.36
CA LEU A 38 29.37 -15.15 -23.29
C LEU A 38 30.00 -15.57 -24.62
N ARG A 39 31.33 -15.68 -24.66
CA ARG A 39 32.04 -16.35 -25.75
C ARG A 39 31.91 -17.86 -25.55
N CYS A 40 31.00 -18.46 -26.30
CA CYS A 40 30.98 -19.90 -26.48
C CYS A 40 31.83 -20.29 -27.68
N ASN A 41 32.81 -21.17 -27.48
CA ASN A 41 33.59 -21.74 -28.57
C ASN A 41 32.94 -23.07 -28.98
N ASN A 42 32.06 -23.03 -29.98
CA ASN A 42 31.34 -24.16 -30.64
C ASN A 42 30.57 -25.19 -29.78
N GLN A 43 30.65 -25.16 -28.44
CA GLN A 43 29.88 -25.97 -27.51
C GLN A 43 29.20 -25.09 -26.47
N CYS A 44 28.07 -24.51 -26.83
CA CYS A 44 27.23 -23.75 -25.91
C CYS A 44 26.10 -24.68 -25.42
N PRO A 45 25.99 -24.99 -24.12
CA PRO A 45 24.88 -25.82 -23.63
C PRO A 45 23.53 -25.19 -23.98
N LYS A 46 22.56 -26.01 -24.42
CA LYS A 46 21.20 -25.57 -24.83
C LYS A 46 20.42 -24.82 -23.75
N SER A 47 20.91 -24.83 -22.50
CA SER A 47 20.37 -24.10 -21.36
C SER A 47 20.76 -22.61 -21.32
N LEU A 48 21.78 -22.19 -22.09
CA LEU A 48 22.19 -20.78 -22.18
C LEU A 48 21.26 -20.03 -23.13
N ARG A 49 20.19 -19.47 -22.56
CA ARG A 49 19.35 -18.48 -23.26
C ARG A 49 19.79 -17.07 -22.84
N PRO A 50 20.20 -16.22 -23.78
CA PRO A 50 20.51 -14.83 -23.45
C PRO A 50 19.24 -14.14 -22.94
N ILE A 51 19.38 -13.43 -21.83
CA ILE A 51 18.30 -12.67 -21.20
C ILE A 51 18.74 -11.22 -21.06
N LEU A 52 17.86 -10.30 -21.45
CA LEU A 52 18.07 -8.87 -21.29
C LEU A 52 17.50 -8.43 -19.95
N PHE A 53 18.36 -7.92 -19.06
CA PHE A 53 17.92 -7.29 -17.81
C PHE A 53 17.79 -5.78 -17.99
N ILE A 54 16.58 -5.26 -17.76
CA ILE A 54 16.31 -3.83 -17.75
C ILE A 54 16.08 -3.42 -16.30
N LYS A 55 17.03 -2.70 -15.71
CA LYS A 55 16.83 -2.05 -14.40
C LYS A 55 16.22 -0.68 -14.64
N ALA A 56 14.96 -0.53 -14.27
CA ALA A 56 14.24 0.73 -14.39
C ALA A 56 13.80 1.22 -13.01
N GLU A 57 14.03 2.49 -12.71
CA GLU A 57 13.37 3.15 -11.59
C GLU A 57 11.97 3.59 -12.02
N ILE A 58 10.97 2.90 -11.49
CA ILE A 58 9.58 3.25 -11.74
C ILE A 58 9.24 4.44 -10.85
N PHE A 59 9.27 5.64 -11.42
CA PHE A 59 8.70 6.80 -10.75
C PHE A 59 7.18 6.67 -10.76
N ARG A 60 6.65 5.99 -9.76
CA ARG A 60 5.24 6.19 -9.39
C ARG A 60 5.18 7.62 -8.90
N GLN A 61 4.65 8.54 -9.71
CA GLN A 61 4.09 9.75 -9.13
C GLN A 61 3.18 9.25 -8.02
N LYS A 62 3.59 9.45 -6.75
CA LYS A 62 2.67 9.27 -5.63
C LYS A 62 1.56 10.24 -5.98
N ARG A 63 0.48 9.72 -6.55
CA ARG A 63 -0.76 10.45 -6.68
C ARG A 63 -0.97 10.98 -5.29
N GLN A 64 -0.89 12.31 -5.10
CA GLN A 64 -1.11 12.88 -3.79
C GLN A 64 -2.40 12.23 -3.33
N LYS A 65 -2.31 11.43 -2.27
CA LYS A 65 -3.49 10.81 -1.72
C LYS A 65 -4.39 12.00 -1.47
N ARG A 66 -5.54 12.07 -2.15
CA ARG A 66 -6.52 13.10 -1.83
C ARG A 66 -6.63 13.01 -0.33
N GLU A 67 -6.31 14.11 0.35
CA GLU A 67 -6.40 14.17 1.79
C GLU A 67 -7.76 13.55 2.10
N ILE A 68 -7.75 12.40 2.78
CA ILE A 68 -8.99 11.87 3.30
C ILE A 68 -9.31 12.94 4.31
N ARG A 69 -10.17 13.89 3.91
CA ARG A 69 -10.76 14.85 4.84
C ARG A 69 -11.16 13.98 6.01
N SER A 70 -10.54 14.21 7.17
CA SER A 70 -11.05 13.72 8.43
C SER A 70 -12.46 14.28 8.47
N ASP A 71 -13.40 13.47 7.98
CA ASP A 71 -14.80 13.80 7.97
C ASP A 71 -15.18 13.56 9.42
N GLU A 72 -14.98 14.58 10.27
CA GLU A 72 -15.15 14.44 11.72
C GLU A 72 -16.54 13.85 12.03
N ASP A 73 -17.52 14.16 11.19
CA ASP A 73 -18.89 13.68 11.29
C ASP A 73 -19.19 12.42 10.47
N CYS A 74 -18.36 12.05 9.49
CA CYS A 74 -18.67 10.98 8.53
C CYS A 74 -20.09 11.06 7.97
N SER A 75 -20.52 12.27 7.62
CA SER A 75 -21.92 12.57 7.30
C SER A 75 -22.46 11.69 6.16
N SER A 76 -21.58 11.20 5.29
CA SER A 76 -21.91 10.34 4.16
C SER A 76 -22.32 8.89 4.54
N ARG A 77 -22.27 8.48 5.82
CA ARG A 77 -22.49 7.09 6.31
C ARG A 77 -21.57 6.03 5.69
N LYS A 78 -20.62 6.41 4.84
CA LYS A 78 -19.60 5.52 4.25
C LYS A 78 -18.47 5.28 5.25
N CYS A 79 -17.72 4.19 5.05
CA CYS A 79 -16.52 3.91 5.85
C CYS A 79 -15.55 5.09 5.86
N CYS A 80 -15.22 5.56 7.05
CA CYS A 80 -14.48 6.79 7.28
C CYS A 80 -13.59 6.68 8.52
N LEU A 81 -12.65 7.63 8.67
CA LEU A 81 -11.85 7.81 9.87
C LEU A 81 -12.46 8.92 10.73
N LYS A 82 -12.96 8.58 11.91
CA LYS A 82 -13.44 9.55 12.90
C LYS A 82 -12.34 9.93 13.88
N SER A 83 -12.25 11.22 14.16
CA SER A 83 -11.31 11.76 15.14
C SER A 83 -11.79 11.46 16.56
N ARG A 84 -10.93 10.88 17.40
CA ARG A 84 -11.21 10.68 18.83
C ARG A 84 -9.95 10.88 19.65
N TYR A 85 -10.02 11.78 20.62
CA TYR A 85 -8.93 12.04 21.54
C TYR A 85 -9.01 11.07 22.73
N PHE A 86 -7.88 10.45 23.06
CA PHE A 86 -7.70 9.60 24.23
C PHE A 86 -6.86 10.34 25.26
N GLN A 87 -7.35 10.44 26.50
CA GLN A 87 -6.64 11.02 27.64
C GLN A 87 -6.16 9.91 28.58
N PHE A 88 -4.87 9.92 28.92
CA PHE A 88 -4.28 8.91 29.82
C PHE A 88 -4.79 9.06 31.26
N GLN A 89 -5.00 10.31 31.72
CA GLN A 89 -5.41 10.61 33.09
C GLN A 89 -6.76 9.96 33.47
N ASN A 90 -7.70 9.85 32.52
CA ASN A 90 -9.05 9.34 32.79
C ASN A 90 -9.17 7.81 32.62
N SER A 91 -8.10 7.14 32.21
CA SER A 91 -8.12 5.72 31.82
C SER A 91 -7.27 4.81 32.73
N GLY A 92 -6.81 5.34 33.86
CA GLY A 92 -5.99 4.57 34.82
C GLY A 92 -4.51 4.47 34.44
N PHE A 93 -4.04 5.27 33.48
CA PHE A 93 -2.63 5.31 33.05
C PHE A 93 -1.87 6.46 33.70
N GLU A 94 -2.01 6.63 35.01
CA GLU A 94 -1.38 7.72 35.78
C GLU A 94 0.16 7.68 35.75
N HIS A 95 0.74 6.51 35.48
CA HIS A 95 2.19 6.34 35.31
C HIS A 95 2.73 6.98 34.02
N ILE A 96 1.86 7.33 33.05
CA ILE A 96 2.25 8.00 31.82
C ILE A 96 2.29 9.50 32.05
N THR A 97 3.48 10.08 32.03
CA THR A 97 3.71 11.52 32.25
C THR A 97 3.61 12.34 30.97
N THR A 98 3.87 11.75 29.79
CA THR A 98 3.80 12.45 28.50
C THR A 98 3.53 11.47 27.34
N PRO A 99 2.70 11.84 26.36
CA PRO A 99 1.83 13.02 26.31
C PRO A 99 0.62 12.87 27.24
N ASN A 100 -0.12 13.96 27.51
CA ASN A 100 -1.38 13.89 28.30
C ASN A 100 -2.46 13.04 27.60
N GLY A 101 -2.35 12.90 26.29
CA GLY A 101 -3.27 12.17 25.44
C GLY A 101 -2.87 12.26 23.97
N PHE A 102 -3.61 11.57 23.11
CA PHE A 102 -3.37 11.57 21.66
C PHE A 102 -4.67 11.33 20.88
N LEU A 103 -4.69 11.72 19.60
CA LEU A 103 -5.75 11.36 18.66
C LEU A 103 -5.60 9.90 18.27
N MET A 104 -6.37 9.03 18.92
CA MET A 104 -6.41 7.60 18.62
C MET A 104 -7.12 7.35 17.30
N ASN A 105 -8.18 8.12 17.04
CA ASN A 105 -9.10 7.93 15.92
C ASN A 105 -9.74 6.53 15.89
N PHE A 106 -10.82 6.36 15.13
CA PHE A 106 -11.45 5.06 14.94
C PHE A 106 -12.16 4.99 13.60
N CYS A 107 -12.47 3.78 13.16
CA CYS A 107 -13.20 3.55 11.92
C CYS A 107 -14.68 3.40 12.21
N ASP A 108 -15.50 4.07 11.41
CA ASP A 108 -16.96 4.02 11.52
C ASP A 108 -17.59 4.12 10.13
N GLY A 109 -18.87 3.79 10.04
CA GLY A 109 -19.66 3.82 8.82
C GLY A 109 -19.79 2.46 8.13
N ILE A 110 -20.53 2.48 7.02
CA ILE A 110 -20.95 1.29 6.28
C ILE A 110 -20.06 1.13 5.05
N CYS A 111 -19.64 -0.11 4.80
CA CYS A 111 -19.03 -0.50 3.56
C CYS A 111 -20.11 -1.01 2.60
N ASP A 112 -20.40 -0.22 1.58
CA ASP A 112 -21.28 -0.72 0.52
C ASP A 112 -20.51 -1.72 -0.34
N GLN A 113 -20.97 -2.97 -0.34
CA GLN A 113 -20.40 -4.02 -1.17
C GLN A 113 -20.51 -3.70 -2.68
N THR A 114 -21.42 -2.79 -3.10
CA THR A 114 -21.47 -2.31 -4.50
C THR A 114 -20.26 -1.46 -4.89
N LEU A 115 -19.61 -0.79 -3.92
CA LEU A 115 -18.61 0.25 -4.18
C LEU A 115 -17.17 -0.24 -4.06
N ILE A 116 -16.96 -1.52 -3.76
CA ILE A 116 -15.62 -2.09 -3.70
C ILE A 116 -15.08 -2.08 -5.13
N PRO A 117 -14.10 -1.21 -5.45
CA PRO A 117 -13.54 -1.23 -6.78
C PRO A 117 -12.84 -2.58 -6.95
N ALA A 118 -13.01 -3.20 -8.11
CA ALA A 118 -12.29 -4.39 -8.55
C ALA A 118 -10.78 -4.08 -8.71
N THR A 119 -10.11 -3.74 -7.61
CA THR A 119 -8.67 -3.42 -7.55
C THR A 119 -7.81 -4.67 -7.49
N ASN A 120 -8.41 -5.82 -7.22
CA ASN A 120 -7.78 -7.14 -7.26
C ASN A 120 -8.81 -8.19 -7.69
N ASP A 121 -8.34 -9.38 -8.07
CA ASP A 121 -9.18 -10.48 -8.57
C ASP A 121 -10.28 -10.89 -7.58
N ARG A 122 -10.02 -10.75 -6.27
CA ARG A 122 -10.99 -11.05 -5.22
C ARG A 122 -12.16 -10.06 -5.21
N ASN A 123 -11.87 -8.77 -5.36
CA ASN A 123 -12.89 -7.73 -5.44
C ASN A 123 -13.70 -7.85 -6.74
N ALA A 124 -13.04 -8.22 -7.84
CA ALA A 124 -13.71 -8.53 -9.11
C ALA A 124 -14.68 -9.71 -8.97
N LEU A 125 -14.28 -10.77 -8.25
CA LEU A 125 -15.13 -11.93 -7.99
C LEU A 125 -16.38 -11.55 -7.17
N VAL A 126 -16.22 -10.74 -6.13
CA VAL A 126 -17.36 -10.27 -5.31
C VAL A 126 -18.33 -9.44 -6.15
N GLN A 127 -17.80 -8.57 -7.01
CA GLN A 127 -18.61 -7.78 -7.94
C GLN A 127 -19.34 -8.68 -8.96
N ALA A 128 -18.67 -9.71 -9.48
CA ALA A 128 -19.27 -10.68 -10.39
C ALA A 128 -20.41 -11.49 -9.73
N MET A 129 -20.21 -11.95 -8.49
CA MET A 129 -21.26 -12.64 -7.72
C MET A 129 -22.49 -11.76 -7.51
N LYS A 130 -22.30 -10.47 -7.27
CA LYS A 130 -23.39 -9.51 -7.13
C LYS A 130 -24.19 -9.33 -8.42
N ILE A 131 -23.51 -9.23 -9.57
CA ILE A 131 -24.15 -9.11 -10.89
C ILE A 131 -24.98 -10.36 -11.22
N SER A 132 -24.57 -11.52 -10.72
CA SER A 132 -25.26 -12.78 -10.99
C SER A 132 -26.61 -12.97 -10.27
N ASN A 133 -27.11 -11.97 -9.51
CA ASN A 133 -28.38 -12.03 -8.78
C ASN A 133 -28.55 -13.30 -7.91
N LEU A 134 -27.45 -13.91 -7.47
CA LEU A 134 -27.53 -15.01 -6.50
C LEU A 134 -28.10 -14.46 -5.19
N HIS A 135 -29.05 -15.20 -4.62
CA HIS A 135 -29.69 -14.84 -3.36
C HIS A 135 -28.65 -14.52 -2.30
N PHE A 136 -28.73 -13.32 -1.73
CA PHE A 136 -27.87 -12.89 -0.63
C PHE A 136 -28.05 -13.86 0.54
N ASN A 137 -27.05 -14.70 0.80
CA ASN A 137 -27.03 -15.59 1.94
C ASN A 137 -26.08 -14.95 2.97
N PRO A 138 -26.60 -14.38 4.07
CA PRO A 138 -25.78 -13.68 5.06
C PRO A 138 -24.70 -14.56 5.71
N PHE A 139 -24.80 -15.89 5.60
CA PHE A 139 -23.82 -16.85 6.10
C PHE A 139 -22.80 -17.32 5.05
N LYS A 140 -23.06 -17.12 3.75
CA LYS A 140 -22.10 -17.42 2.67
C LYS A 140 -21.45 -16.17 2.10
N ASP A 141 -22.16 -15.05 2.11
CA ASP A 141 -21.68 -13.78 1.58
C ASP A 141 -20.80 -13.12 2.63
N LYS A 142 -19.51 -13.01 2.30
CA LYS A 142 -18.52 -12.42 3.19
C LYS A 142 -18.86 -10.95 3.42
N TRP A 143 -19.06 -10.58 4.68
CA TRP A 143 -19.36 -9.21 5.06
C TRP A 143 -18.13 -8.34 4.88
N VAL A 144 -18.36 -7.13 4.36
CA VAL A 144 -17.30 -6.14 4.20
C VAL A 144 -17.40 -5.19 5.38
N CYS A 145 -16.37 -5.16 6.21
CA CYS A 145 -16.33 -4.39 7.43
C CYS A 145 -15.48 -3.13 7.25
N CYS A 146 -15.89 -2.02 7.87
CA CYS A 146 -15.07 -0.81 7.97
C CYS A 146 -14.05 -1.00 9.10
N VAL A 147 -12.80 -1.25 8.75
CA VAL A 147 -11.74 -1.58 9.71
C VAL A 147 -10.52 -0.69 9.51
N PRO A 148 -9.70 -0.49 10.57
CA PRO A 148 -8.38 0.09 10.43
C PRO A 148 -7.51 -0.72 9.46
N ILE A 149 -6.97 -0.06 8.44
CA ILE A 149 -6.02 -0.66 7.48
C ILE A 149 -4.60 -0.13 7.67
N LYS A 150 -4.44 0.95 8.44
CA LYS A 150 -3.14 1.54 8.76
C LYS A 150 -3.13 2.11 10.16
N PHE A 151 -2.08 1.79 10.89
CA PHE A 151 -1.83 2.28 12.23
C PHE A 151 -0.50 3.02 12.32
N ALA A 152 -0.42 3.92 13.30
CA ALA A 152 0.78 4.57 13.76
C ALA A 152 1.06 4.25 15.24
N SER A 153 2.33 4.33 15.59
CA SER A 153 2.81 4.20 16.97
C SER A 153 3.06 5.58 17.58
N ILE A 154 2.93 5.69 18.89
CA ILE A 154 3.33 6.89 19.64
C ILE A 154 4.36 6.50 20.69
N ASN A 155 5.18 7.45 21.12
CA ASN A 155 6.07 7.26 22.25
C ASN A 155 5.44 7.87 23.50
N VAL A 156 5.42 7.11 24.58
CA VAL A 156 4.94 7.56 25.90
C VAL A 156 6.09 7.53 26.89
N ALA A 157 6.13 8.51 27.78
CA ALA A 157 7.03 8.53 28.92
C ALA A 157 6.32 7.94 30.12
N GLU A 158 6.88 6.86 30.65
CA GLU A 158 6.42 6.22 31.88
C GLU A 158 7.36 6.58 33.04
N GLN A 159 6.79 7.00 34.17
CA GLN A 159 7.51 7.24 35.41
C GLN A 159 7.40 6.02 36.33
N TYR A 160 8.54 5.44 36.69
CA TYR A 160 8.63 4.33 37.63
C TYR A 160 8.72 4.85 39.06
N ASN A 161 8.32 4.03 40.03
CA ASN A 161 8.35 4.36 41.47
C ASN A 161 9.74 4.79 41.98
N ASN A 162 10.82 4.40 41.30
CA ASN A 162 12.19 4.79 41.63
C ASN A 162 12.60 6.17 41.05
N GLY A 163 11.67 6.92 40.47
CA GLY A 163 11.91 8.22 39.84
C GLY A 163 12.53 8.13 38.43
N THR A 164 12.82 6.93 37.92
CA THR A 164 13.33 6.77 36.55
C THR A 164 12.21 6.95 35.54
N GLN A 165 12.45 7.75 34.51
CA GLN A 165 11.55 7.91 33.37
C GLN A 165 12.06 7.10 32.18
N ARG A 166 11.19 6.32 31.54
CA ARG A 166 11.52 5.58 30.31
C ARG A 166 10.58 5.97 29.17
N LEU A 167 11.14 6.10 27.98
CA LEU A 167 10.37 6.31 26.76
C LEU A 167 10.02 4.95 26.15
N ILE A 168 8.73 4.66 26.04
CA ILE A 168 8.20 3.37 25.58
C ILE A 168 7.35 3.61 24.33
N PRO A 169 7.58 2.87 23.22
CA PRO A 169 6.74 2.96 22.03
C PRO A 169 5.46 2.13 22.20
N LEU A 170 4.30 2.78 22.19
CA LEU A 170 3.00 2.11 22.06
C LEU A 170 2.70 1.87 20.59
N LYS A 171 2.76 0.59 20.19
CA LYS A 171 2.56 0.18 18.80
C LYS A 171 1.08 0.10 18.45
N ASN A 172 0.75 0.49 17.22
CA ASN A 172 -0.58 0.35 16.62
C ASN A 172 -1.74 1.00 17.41
N VAL A 173 -1.50 2.13 18.08
CA VAL A 173 -2.53 2.79 18.91
C VAL A 173 -3.29 3.91 18.21
N LYS A 174 -2.69 4.50 17.16
CA LYS A 174 -3.32 5.57 16.38
C LYS A 174 -3.77 5.00 15.04
N VAL A 175 -5.06 5.10 14.73
CA VAL A 175 -5.60 4.77 13.41
C VAL A 175 -5.31 5.92 12.46
N GLU A 176 -4.58 5.63 11.38
CA GLU A 176 -4.29 6.60 10.32
C GLU A 176 -5.24 6.47 9.13
N GLU A 177 -5.70 5.24 8.84
CA GLU A 177 -6.52 4.98 7.66
C GLU A 177 -7.52 3.86 7.94
N CYS A 178 -8.75 4.07 7.46
CA CYS A 178 -9.82 3.09 7.45
C CYS A 178 -10.06 2.58 6.03
N GLY A 179 -10.53 1.34 5.93
CA GLY A 179 -10.86 0.72 4.67
C GLY A 179 -11.91 -0.37 4.82
N CYS A 180 -12.51 -0.70 3.68
CA CYS A 180 -13.48 -1.78 3.56
C CYS A 180 -12.76 -3.07 3.20
N VAL A 181 -12.80 -4.05 4.09
CA VAL A 181 -12.12 -5.35 3.92
C VAL A 181 -13.15 -6.47 4.09
N ILE A 182 -13.01 -7.51 3.26
CA ILE A 182 -13.80 -8.75 3.25
C ILE A 182 -13.16 -9.79 4.18
#